data_AF-A0AAP5YFG3-F1
#
_entry.id   AF-A0AAP5YFG3-F1
#
_cell.length_a   1.000
_cell.length_b   1.000
_cell.length_c   1.000
_cell.angle_alpha   90.00
_cell.angle_beta   90.00
_cell.angle_gamma   90.00
#
_symmetry.space_group_name_H-M   'P 1'
#
loop_
_entity.id
_entity.type
_entity.pdbx_description
1 polymer ?
#
loop_
_entity_poly.entity_id
_entity_poly.type
_entity_poly.pdbx_seq_one_letter_code
_entity_poly.pdbx_strand_id
1 'polypeptide(L)'
;QKLKANQDKNGDVHVRYQQTYKGIPIWGKQIVLHRDKQGKIKRFGGTLVHDIGQDISNTTPQLNLERIRSKVQKPYLDVGYHIEDQQQGLRIYIDDKDVAHLAYEIQFFADSEQAVNPTRPTYLVDAKSGEVLLQYEGLAHAEADGPGGNQKIGFYEYGKEYDPLLVQQSGSTCIMDTPNIVQTINLDGRTS
;
A
#
# COMPACT_ATOMS: atom_id res chain seq x y z
N GLN A 1 16.16 4.00 -11.40
CA GLN A 1 15.36 5.16 -11.87
C GLN A 1 15.11 6.13 -10.72
N LYS A 2 15.19 7.46 -10.93
CA LYS A 2 14.84 8.45 -9.90
C LYS A 2 13.31 8.52 -9.76
N LEU A 3 12.79 8.43 -8.53
CA LEU A 3 11.35 8.53 -8.24
C LEU A 3 10.96 9.93 -7.77
N LYS A 4 11.60 10.40 -6.70
CA LYS A 4 11.26 11.67 -6.03
C LYS A 4 12.52 12.34 -5.51
N ALA A 5 12.54 13.67 -5.50
CA ALA A 5 13.54 14.45 -4.80
C ALA A 5 12.85 15.50 -3.94
N ASN A 6 13.28 15.63 -2.70
CA ASN A 6 12.82 16.65 -1.76
C ASN A 6 14.03 17.36 -1.16
N GLN A 7 13.88 18.63 -0.84
CA GLN A 7 14.85 19.39 -0.05
C GLN A 7 14.27 19.64 1.34
N ASP A 8 15.06 19.44 2.38
CA ASP A 8 14.65 19.73 3.76
C ASP A 8 14.92 21.19 4.16
N LYS A 9 14.49 21.57 5.36
CA LYS A 9 14.70 22.92 5.91
C LYS A 9 16.19 23.25 6.11
N ASN A 10 17.02 22.23 6.25
CA ASN A 10 18.47 22.35 6.37
C ASN A 10 19.15 22.38 5.00
N GLY A 11 18.40 22.45 3.89
CA GLY A 11 18.88 22.46 2.52
C GLY A 11 19.49 21.16 2.02
N ASP A 12 19.44 20.08 2.80
CA ASP A 12 19.85 18.74 2.39
C ASP A 12 18.84 18.20 1.36
N VAL A 13 19.33 17.49 0.36
CA VAL A 13 18.52 16.92 -0.73
C VAL A 13 18.40 15.42 -0.55
N HIS A 14 17.17 14.95 -0.45
CA HIS A 14 16.80 13.55 -0.35
C HIS A 14 16.26 13.06 -1.69
N VAL A 15 16.91 12.06 -2.28
CA VAL A 15 16.49 11.50 -3.56
C VAL A 15 16.20 10.02 -3.42
N ARG A 16 14.98 9.61 -3.75
CA ARG A 16 14.53 8.22 -3.76
C ARG A 16 14.69 7.65 -5.16
N TYR A 17 15.26 6.46 -5.25
CA TYR A 17 15.49 5.72 -6.47
C TYR A 17 14.80 4.36 -6.41
N GLN A 18 14.15 3.98 -7.51
CA GLN A 18 13.66 2.64 -7.78
C GLN A 18 14.78 1.82 -8.40
N GLN A 19 15.10 0.69 -7.79
CA GLN A 19 16.01 -0.27 -8.42
C GLN A 19 15.29 -1.02 -9.54
N THR A 20 15.99 -1.26 -10.65
CA THR A 20 15.50 -2.02 -11.80
C THR A 20 16.53 -3.07 -12.21
N TYR A 21 16.06 -4.20 -12.73
CA TYR A 21 16.87 -5.23 -13.37
C TYR A 21 16.40 -5.37 -14.82
N LYS A 22 17.29 -5.11 -15.79
CA LYS A 22 16.94 -5.10 -17.23
C LYS A 22 15.70 -4.24 -17.56
N GLY A 23 15.53 -3.12 -16.86
CA GLY A 23 14.39 -2.21 -17.01
C GLY A 23 13.15 -2.59 -16.18
N ILE A 24 13.11 -3.77 -15.58
CA ILE A 24 11.99 -4.23 -14.74
C ILE A 24 12.23 -3.78 -13.29
N PRO A 25 11.29 -3.04 -12.68
CA PRO A 25 11.42 -2.57 -11.31
C PRO A 25 11.36 -3.70 -10.27
N ILE A 26 12.23 -3.62 -9.27
CA ILE A 26 12.24 -4.55 -8.13
C ILE A 26 11.19 -4.12 -7.12
N TRP A 27 10.23 -5.00 -6.83
CA TRP A 27 9.13 -4.73 -5.92
C TRP A 27 9.63 -4.49 -4.49
N GLY A 28 9.05 -3.49 -3.81
CA GLY A 28 9.35 -3.19 -2.41
C GLY A 28 10.77 -2.71 -2.09
N LYS A 29 11.69 -2.64 -3.06
CA LYS A 29 13.09 -2.26 -2.84
C LYS A 29 13.40 -0.90 -3.45
N GLN A 30 13.78 0.05 -2.60
CA GLN A 30 14.13 1.41 -2.99
C GLN A 30 15.37 1.88 -2.25
N ILE A 31 16.11 2.79 -2.89
CA ILE A 31 17.34 3.38 -2.33
C ILE A 31 17.10 4.86 -2.13
N VAL A 32 17.45 5.38 -0.95
CA VAL A 32 17.36 6.81 -0.64
C VAL A 32 18.77 7.36 -0.46
N LEU A 33 19.11 8.37 -1.26
CA LEU A 33 20.35 9.13 -1.14
C LEU A 33 20.09 10.45 -0.44
N HIS A 34 20.91 10.75 0.56
CA HIS A 34 20.93 12.02 1.29
C HIS A 34 22.19 12.79 0.88
N ARG A 35 22.01 13.98 0.31
CA ARG A 35 23.10 14.89 -0.06
C ARG A 35 23.01 16.18 0.75
N ASP A 36 24.15 16.76 1.12
CA ASP A 36 24.19 18.08 1.73
C ASP A 36 23.90 19.20 0.71
N LYS A 37 23.85 20.44 1.18
CA LYS A 37 23.73 21.66 0.36
C LYS A 37 24.81 21.78 -0.72
N GLN A 38 25.99 21.18 -0.51
CA GLN A 38 27.09 21.19 -1.48
C GLN A 38 27.03 20.01 -2.46
N GLY A 39 26.02 19.14 -2.35
CA GLY A 39 25.82 17.98 -3.20
C GLY A 39 26.64 16.74 -2.80
N LYS A 40 27.38 16.79 -1.69
CA LYS A 40 28.15 15.64 -1.20
C LYS A 40 27.23 14.64 -0.53
N ILE A 41 27.47 13.36 -0.78
CA ILE A 41 26.66 12.28 -0.19
C ILE A 41 26.99 12.15 1.29
N LYS A 42 25.97 12.30 2.14
CA LYS A 42 26.07 12.11 3.59
C LYS A 42 25.73 10.69 3.99
N ARG A 43 24.69 10.11 3.38
CA ARG A 43 24.12 8.82 3.77
C ARG A 43 23.37 8.14 2.62
N PHE A 44 23.42 6.81 2.64
CA PHE A 44 22.53 5.93 1.88
C PHE A 44 21.58 5.20 2.83
N GLY A 45 20.35 4.98 2.38
CA GLY A 45 19.37 4.15 3.08
C GLY A 45 18.60 3.27 2.09
N GLY A 46 17.99 2.21 2.61
CA GLY A 46 17.27 1.21 1.82
C GLY A 46 18.06 -0.07 1.58
N THR A 47 17.54 -0.93 0.73
CA THR A 47 18.12 -2.24 0.41
C THR A 47 18.54 -2.25 -1.06
N LEU A 48 19.79 -2.64 -1.31
CA LEU A 48 20.31 -2.89 -2.65
C LEU A 48 20.30 -4.40 -2.90
N VAL A 49 19.56 -4.83 -3.92
CA VAL A 49 19.56 -6.23 -4.36
C VAL A 49 20.66 -6.42 -5.40
N HIS A 50 21.44 -7.48 -5.32
CA HIS A 50 22.46 -7.82 -6.31
C HIS A 50 22.27 -9.27 -6.78
N ASP A 51 23.04 -9.68 -7.78
CA ASP A 51 23.08 -11.07 -8.28
C ASP A 51 21.75 -11.70 -8.76
N ILE A 52 20.74 -10.87 -9.06
CA ILE A 52 19.44 -11.27 -9.65
C ILE A 52 19.59 -12.13 -10.90
N GLY A 53 20.69 -11.97 -11.64
CA GLY A 53 20.97 -12.76 -12.85
C GLY A 53 21.24 -14.24 -12.59
N GLN A 54 21.55 -14.66 -11.36
CA GLN A 54 21.70 -16.07 -11.01
C GLN A 54 20.35 -16.80 -11.01
N ASP A 55 19.28 -16.11 -10.63
CA ASP A 55 17.93 -16.69 -10.55
C ASP A 55 17.11 -16.40 -11.83
N ILE A 56 17.26 -15.20 -12.41
CA ILE A 56 16.47 -14.73 -13.55
C ILE A 56 17.30 -14.71 -14.82
N SER A 57 17.32 -15.86 -15.49
CA SER A 57 17.96 -16.01 -16.81
C SER A 57 17.21 -15.28 -17.93
N ASN A 58 15.87 -15.24 -17.87
CA ASN A 58 15.00 -14.60 -18.86
C ASN A 58 13.96 -13.69 -18.18
N THR A 59 13.76 -12.51 -18.75
CA THR A 59 12.80 -11.49 -18.31
C THR A 59 11.51 -11.47 -19.12
N THR A 60 11.34 -12.41 -20.05
CA THR A 60 10.10 -12.61 -20.81
C THR A 60 9.12 -13.47 -20.00
N PRO A 61 7.92 -12.97 -19.67
CA PRO A 61 6.86 -13.77 -19.07
C PRO A 61 6.45 -14.94 -19.97
N GLN A 62 6.15 -16.09 -19.37
CA GLN A 62 5.60 -17.24 -20.12
C GLN A 62 4.07 -17.25 -20.10
N LEU A 63 3.47 -16.65 -19.08
CA LEU A 63 2.03 -16.56 -18.93
C LEU A 63 1.53 -15.19 -19.38
N ASN A 64 0.31 -15.17 -19.93
CA ASN A 64 -0.34 -13.94 -20.36
C ASN A 64 -0.91 -13.19 -19.15
N LEU A 65 -0.59 -11.90 -19.03
CA LEU A 65 -1.04 -11.01 -17.94
C LEU A 65 -2.55 -10.98 -17.79
N GLU A 66 -3.31 -10.86 -18.89
CA GLU A 66 -4.77 -10.79 -18.86
C GLU A 66 -5.39 -12.06 -18.26
N ARG A 67 -4.84 -13.22 -18.62
CA ARG A 67 -5.30 -14.50 -18.04
C ARG A 67 -5.06 -14.57 -16.53
N ILE A 68 -3.90 -14.10 -16.07
CA ILE A 68 -3.57 -14.08 -14.63
C ILE A 68 -4.43 -13.06 -13.89
N ARG A 69 -4.61 -11.87 -14.46
CA ARG A 69 -5.50 -10.83 -13.94
C ARG A 69 -6.93 -11.34 -13.77
N SER A 70 -7.51 -11.93 -14.82
CA SER A 70 -8.86 -12.51 -14.72
C SER A 70 -8.93 -13.61 -13.67
N LYS A 71 -7.88 -14.44 -13.52
CA LYS A 71 -7.83 -15.49 -12.49
C LYS A 71 -7.90 -14.92 -11.07
N VAL A 72 -7.14 -13.87 -10.75
CA VAL A 72 -7.12 -13.27 -9.40
C VAL A 72 -8.35 -12.40 -9.11
N GLN A 73 -8.97 -11.83 -10.15
CA GLN A 73 -10.16 -10.99 -10.02
C GLN A 73 -11.47 -11.79 -9.95
N LYS A 74 -11.52 -12.97 -10.57
CA LYS A 74 -12.72 -13.81 -10.66
C LYS A 74 -13.41 -14.06 -9.31
N PRO A 75 -12.72 -14.39 -8.21
CA PRO A 75 -13.38 -14.61 -6.92
C PRO A 75 -14.20 -13.43 -6.42
N TYR A 76 -13.77 -12.20 -6.71
CA TYR A 76 -14.47 -10.96 -6.33
C TYR A 76 -15.68 -10.73 -7.23
N LEU A 77 -15.50 -10.91 -8.55
CA LEU A 77 -16.59 -10.76 -9.52
C LEU A 77 -17.71 -11.78 -9.30
N ASP A 78 -17.36 -13.03 -8.96
CA ASP A 78 -18.32 -14.12 -8.73
C ASP A 78 -19.23 -13.85 -7.50
N VAL A 79 -18.78 -13.03 -6.56
CA VAL A 79 -19.57 -12.59 -5.38
C VAL A 79 -20.14 -11.18 -5.52
N GLY A 80 -20.14 -10.62 -6.74
CA GLY A 80 -20.83 -9.37 -7.07
C GLY A 80 -20.05 -8.09 -6.80
N TYR A 81 -18.74 -8.16 -6.57
CA TYR A 81 -17.91 -6.96 -6.45
C TYR A 81 -17.65 -6.34 -7.83
N HIS A 82 -17.61 -5.02 -7.86
CA HIS A 82 -17.13 -4.22 -8.98
C HIS A 82 -15.65 -3.90 -8.76
N ILE A 83 -14.86 -3.94 -9.83
CA ILE A 83 -13.42 -3.74 -9.75
C ILE A 83 -13.05 -2.41 -10.39
N GLU A 84 -12.32 -1.59 -9.64
CA GLU A 84 -11.87 -0.25 -10.01
C GLU A 84 -10.40 -0.04 -9.66
N ASP A 85 -9.86 1.14 -10.00
CA ASP A 85 -8.50 1.60 -9.65
C ASP A 85 -7.42 0.50 -9.83
N GLN A 86 -7.43 -0.09 -11.02
CA GLN A 86 -6.57 -1.21 -11.37
C GLN A 86 -5.16 -0.74 -11.71
N GLN A 87 -4.16 -1.36 -11.09
CA GLN A 87 -2.75 -1.18 -11.42
C GLN A 87 -2.11 -2.53 -11.67
N GLN A 88 -1.31 -2.61 -12.73
CA GLN A 88 -0.61 -3.84 -13.07
C GLN A 88 0.74 -3.57 -13.70
N GLY A 89 1.68 -4.50 -13.50
CA GLY A 89 3.00 -4.40 -14.10
C GLY A 89 3.89 -5.59 -13.81
N LEU A 90 4.93 -5.75 -14.63
CA LEU A 90 5.97 -6.73 -14.40
C LEU A 90 6.94 -6.21 -13.34
N ARG A 91 7.25 -7.04 -12.34
CA ARG A 91 8.17 -6.74 -11.23
C ARG A 91 9.16 -7.88 -11.04
N ILE A 92 10.29 -7.54 -10.41
CA ILE A 92 11.16 -8.54 -9.80
C ILE A 92 10.78 -8.63 -8.32
N TYR A 93 10.37 -9.80 -7.86
CA TYR A 93 10.07 -10.08 -6.46
C TYR A 93 11.20 -10.90 -5.85
N ILE A 94 11.61 -10.58 -4.62
CA ILE A 94 12.59 -11.37 -3.87
C ILE A 94 11.82 -12.02 -2.74
N ASP A 95 11.80 -13.35 -2.69
CA ASP A 95 11.09 -14.09 -1.65
C ASP A 95 11.85 -14.10 -0.31
N ASP A 96 11.29 -14.80 0.67
CA ASP A 96 11.87 -14.95 2.01
C ASP A 96 13.14 -15.82 2.05
N LYS A 97 13.46 -16.51 0.94
CA LYS A 97 14.65 -17.33 0.76
C LYS A 97 15.71 -16.63 -0.10
N ASP A 98 15.56 -15.32 -0.31
CA ASP A 98 16.42 -14.48 -1.14
C ASP A 98 16.49 -14.91 -2.62
N VAL A 99 15.47 -15.60 -3.14
CA VAL A 99 15.39 -16.01 -4.55
C VAL A 99 14.59 -14.97 -5.35
N ALA A 100 15.14 -14.55 -6.48
CA ALA A 100 14.47 -13.60 -7.37
C ALA A 100 13.50 -14.26 -8.35
N HIS A 101 12.26 -13.78 -8.34
CA HIS A 101 11.16 -14.22 -9.20
C HIS A 101 10.74 -13.11 -10.15
N LEU A 102 10.41 -13.49 -11.39
CA LEU A 102 9.75 -12.59 -12.33
C LEU A 102 8.25 -12.67 -12.09
N ALA A 103 7.62 -11.59 -11.62
CA ALA A 103 6.24 -11.62 -11.15
C ALA A 103 5.38 -10.51 -11.76
N TYR A 104 4.09 -10.79 -11.93
CA TYR A 104 3.08 -9.78 -12.18
C TYR A 104 2.57 -9.21 -10.87
N GLU A 105 2.73 -7.89 -10.69
CA GLU A 105 2.00 -7.12 -9.68
C GLU A 105 0.64 -6.77 -10.24
N ILE A 106 -0.41 -7.14 -9.53
CA ILE A 106 -1.81 -6.85 -9.86
C ILE A 106 -2.47 -6.32 -8.59
N GLN A 107 -2.82 -5.04 -8.61
CA GLN A 107 -3.53 -4.36 -7.55
C GLN A 107 -4.85 -3.84 -8.10
N PHE A 108 -5.92 -3.94 -7.33
CA PHE A 108 -7.20 -3.36 -7.70
C PHE A 108 -8.00 -3.00 -6.45
N PHE A 109 -8.92 -2.06 -6.59
CA PHE A 109 -9.96 -1.82 -5.60
C PHE A 109 -11.18 -2.66 -5.98
N ALA A 110 -11.80 -3.32 -5.01
CA ALA A 110 -13.04 -4.04 -5.22
C ALA A 110 -14.04 -3.67 -4.14
N ASP A 111 -15.26 -3.33 -4.56
CA ASP A 111 -16.36 -2.99 -3.67
C ASP A 111 -17.71 -3.37 -4.31
N SER A 112 -18.79 -3.43 -3.53
CA SER A 112 -20.14 -3.61 -4.06
C SER A 112 -21.14 -2.74 -3.30
N GLU A 113 -22.22 -2.32 -3.95
CA GLU A 113 -23.27 -1.49 -3.31
C GLU A 113 -23.90 -2.17 -2.07
N GLN A 114 -23.74 -3.49 -1.95
CA GLN A 114 -24.25 -4.30 -0.84
C GLN A 114 -23.14 -4.78 0.11
N ALA A 115 -21.87 -4.58 -0.23
CA ALA A 115 -20.74 -5.03 0.56
C ALA A 115 -20.45 -4.03 1.67
N VAL A 116 -20.31 -4.54 2.89
CA VAL A 116 -19.88 -3.76 4.06
C VAL A 116 -18.35 -3.65 4.13
N ASN A 117 -17.63 -4.41 3.29
CA ASN A 117 -16.18 -4.57 3.34
C ASN A 117 -15.55 -4.35 1.96
N PRO A 118 -15.28 -3.09 1.58
CA PRO A 118 -14.41 -2.79 0.45
C PRO A 118 -13.01 -3.38 0.70
N THR A 119 -12.30 -3.69 -0.36
CA THR A 119 -10.97 -4.32 -0.32
C THR A 119 -10.08 -3.73 -1.41
N ARG A 120 -8.78 -3.69 -1.17
CA ARG A 120 -7.77 -3.34 -2.16
C ARG A 120 -6.69 -4.43 -2.23
N PRO A 121 -7.01 -5.59 -2.80
CA PRO A 121 -6.07 -6.68 -2.90
C PRO A 121 -4.87 -6.30 -3.77
N THR A 122 -3.68 -6.69 -3.33
CA THR A 122 -2.47 -6.69 -4.15
C THR A 122 -1.89 -8.10 -4.23
N TYR A 123 -1.64 -8.55 -5.46
CA TYR A 123 -1.06 -9.86 -5.78
C TYR A 123 0.30 -9.68 -6.45
N LEU A 124 1.27 -10.51 -6.06
CA LEU A 124 2.43 -10.85 -6.89
C LEU A 124 2.29 -12.29 -7.34
N VAL A 125 2.14 -12.49 -8.65
CA VAL A 125 1.96 -13.81 -9.25
C VAL A 125 3.17 -14.13 -10.12
N ASP A 126 3.78 -15.29 -9.94
CA ASP A 126 4.91 -15.72 -10.76
C ASP A 126 4.53 -15.75 -12.25
N ALA A 127 5.33 -15.07 -13.07
CA ALA A 127 5.06 -14.85 -14.48
C ALA A 127 5.40 -16.08 -15.36
N LYS A 128 5.94 -17.15 -14.76
CA LYS A 128 6.24 -18.44 -15.41
C LYS A 128 5.25 -19.53 -14.97
N SER A 129 5.07 -19.72 -13.66
CA SER A 129 4.23 -20.79 -13.08
C SER A 129 2.77 -20.38 -12.84
N GLY A 130 2.52 -19.08 -12.60
CA GLY A 130 1.20 -18.58 -12.23
C GLY A 130 0.82 -18.81 -10.77
N GLU A 131 1.80 -19.17 -9.95
CA GLU A 131 1.71 -19.29 -8.50
C GLU A 131 1.62 -17.91 -7.84
N VAL A 132 0.80 -17.77 -6.81
CA VAL A 132 0.73 -16.53 -6.02
C VAL A 132 1.90 -16.53 -5.04
N LEU A 133 2.88 -15.65 -5.29
CA LEU A 133 4.08 -15.50 -4.47
C LEU A 133 3.84 -14.62 -3.25
N LEU A 134 2.95 -13.62 -3.39
CA LEU A 134 2.54 -12.73 -2.32
C LEU A 134 1.11 -12.26 -2.57
N GLN A 135 0.34 -12.17 -1.49
CA GLN A 135 -0.98 -11.53 -1.49
C GLN A 135 -1.13 -10.75 -0.19
N TYR A 136 -1.63 -9.52 -0.28
CA TYR A 136 -1.98 -8.72 0.90
C TYR A 136 -3.13 -7.77 0.63
N GLU A 137 -3.77 -7.32 1.71
CA GLU A 137 -4.78 -6.26 1.72
C GLU A 137 -4.08 -4.90 1.76
N GLY A 138 -4.26 -4.10 0.71
CA GLY A 138 -3.66 -2.78 0.54
C GLY A 138 -4.57 -1.62 0.93
N LEU A 139 -5.78 -1.89 1.44
CA LEU A 139 -6.72 -0.86 1.84
C LEU A 139 -6.19 -0.16 3.09
N ALA A 140 -5.91 1.13 2.95
CA ALA A 140 -5.51 1.96 4.08
C ALA A 140 -6.75 2.28 4.91
N HIS A 141 -6.82 1.73 6.12
CA HIS A 141 -7.82 2.11 7.11
C HIS A 141 -7.32 3.33 7.89
N ALA A 142 -8.23 4.27 8.15
CA ALA A 142 -8.00 5.36 9.10
C ALA A 142 -8.87 5.07 10.33
N GLU A 143 -8.21 4.74 11.42
CA GLU A 143 -8.82 4.44 12.72
C GLU A 143 -8.32 5.45 13.74
N ALA A 144 -9.17 5.81 14.69
CA ALA A 144 -8.84 6.71 15.78
C ALA A 144 -9.06 6.01 17.13
N ASP A 145 -8.01 6.03 17.94
CA ASP A 145 -8.04 5.62 19.34
C ASP A 145 -8.29 6.82 20.23
N GLY A 146 -8.91 6.62 21.40
CA GLY A 146 -9.10 7.72 22.32
C GLY A 146 -9.97 7.43 23.54
N PRO A 147 -9.93 8.34 24.53
CA PRO A 147 -10.73 8.22 25.74
C PRO A 147 -12.21 8.44 25.45
N GLY A 148 -13.05 7.55 25.98
CA GLY A 148 -14.49 7.62 25.99
C GLY A 148 -15.05 7.60 27.42
N GLY A 149 -16.35 7.85 27.52
CA GLY A 149 -17.08 7.76 28.78
C GLY A 149 -17.44 9.09 29.43
N ASN A 150 -18.19 9.01 30.53
CA ASN A 150 -18.61 10.14 31.34
C ASN A 150 -18.81 9.71 32.80
N GLN A 151 -19.16 10.66 33.67
CA GLN A 151 -19.30 10.41 35.12
C GLN A 151 -20.28 9.28 35.50
N LYS A 152 -21.23 8.91 34.63
CA LYS A 152 -22.21 7.85 34.92
C LYS A 152 -21.73 6.46 34.51
N ILE A 153 -20.99 6.37 33.41
CA ILE A 153 -20.61 5.09 32.78
C ILE A 153 -19.13 4.75 32.99
N GLY A 154 -18.38 5.63 33.66
CA GLY A 154 -16.95 5.48 33.84
C GLY A 154 -16.16 5.90 32.61
N PHE A 155 -14.84 5.88 32.77
CA PHE A 155 -13.88 6.11 31.70
C PHE A 155 -13.55 4.78 31.02
N TYR A 156 -13.36 4.79 29.72
CA TYR A 156 -12.87 3.65 28.93
C TYR A 156 -12.07 4.15 27.73
N GLU A 157 -11.26 3.29 27.08
CA GLU A 157 -10.51 3.65 25.88
C GLU A 157 -10.93 2.87 24.62
N TYR A 158 -11.29 3.59 23.56
CA TYR A 158 -11.43 3.04 22.22
C TYR A 158 -10.04 2.69 21.65
N GLY A 159 -9.94 1.53 20.98
CA GLY A 159 -8.68 0.93 20.52
C GLY A 159 -8.01 0.01 21.54
N LYS A 160 -8.51 -0.06 22.79
CA LYS A 160 -8.02 -0.98 23.83
C LYS A 160 -9.13 -1.83 24.45
N GLU A 161 -10.15 -1.17 24.98
CA GLU A 161 -11.28 -1.82 25.65
C GLU A 161 -12.48 -1.98 24.71
N TYR A 162 -12.56 -1.13 23.69
CA TYR A 162 -13.57 -1.15 22.63
C TYR A 162 -12.89 -1.02 21.26
N ASP A 163 -13.60 -1.42 20.20
CA ASP A 163 -13.09 -1.28 18.82
C ASP A 163 -12.73 0.18 18.50
N PRO A 164 -11.68 0.42 17.67
CA PRO A 164 -11.28 1.77 17.27
C PRO A 164 -12.42 2.53 16.58
N LEU A 165 -12.40 3.86 16.70
CA LEU A 165 -13.39 4.70 16.04
C LEU A 165 -13.04 4.86 14.56
N LEU A 166 -14.01 4.54 13.69
CA LEU A 166 -13.87 4.73 12.25
C LEU A 166 -13.81 6.21 11.92
N VAL A 167 -12.78 6.64 11.19
CA VAL A 167 -12.62 8.03 10.75
C VAL A 167 -12.40 8.11 9.24
N GLN A 168 -12.94 9.16 8.63
CA GLN A 168 -12.63 9.54 7.27
C GLN A 168 -11.39 10.43 7.26
N GLN A 169 -10.36 10.09 6.48
CA GLN A 169 -9.16 10.91 6.36
C GLN A 169 -9.17 11.69 5.05
N SER A 170 -9.11 13.03 5.14
CA SER A 170 -8.87 13.92 4.00
C SER A 170 -7.58 14.71 4.26
N GLY A 171 -6.49 14.28 3.63
CA GLY A 171 -5.16 14.85 3.87
C GLY A 171 -4.68 14.61 5.31
N SER A 172 -4.39 15.68 6.04
CA SER A 172 -4.03 15.63 7.47
C SER A 172 -5.22 15.73 8.41
N THR A 173 -6.44 15.85 7.88
CA THR A 173 -7.66 16.01 8.66
C THR A 173 -8.36 14.66 8.76
N CYS A 174 -8.52 14.15 9.97
CA CYS A 174 -9.38 13.01 10.25
C CYS A 174 -10.72 13.53 10.77
N ILE A 175 -11.81 13.10 10.16
CA ILE A 175 -13.17 13.50 10.49
C ILE A 175 -13.94 12.24 10.87
N MET A 176 -14.53 12.24 12.06
CA MET A 176 -15.46 11.20 12.47
C MET A 176 -16.85 11.57 11.98
N ASP A 177 -17.11 11.25 10.72
CA ASP A 177 -18.40 11.39 10.06
C ASP A 177 -18.71 10.06 9.36
N THR A 178 -19.41 9.19 10.08
CA THR A 178 -19.86 7.88 9.61
C THR A 178 -21.37 7.94 9.41
N PRO A 179 -21.86 7.77 8.17
CA PRO A 179 -23.29 7.87 7.89
C PRO A 179 -24.11 6.95 8.80
N ASN A 180 -25.07 7.52 9.52
CA ASN A 180 -25.98 6.84 10.46
C ASN A 180 -25.35 6.27 11.75
N ILE A 181 -24.07 6.56 12.05
CA ILE A 181 -23.39 6.04 13.25
C ILE A 181 -22.91 7.20 14.15
N VAL A 182 -21.98 8.02 13.67
CA VAL A 182 -21.46 9.18 14.41
C VAL A 182 -21.23 10.33 13.45
N GLN A 183 -21.78 11.50 13.78
CA GLN A 183 -21.51 12.75 13.07
C GLN A 183 -20.92 13.77 14.06
N THR A 184 -19.73 14.29 13.74
CA THR A 184 -19.14 15.39 14.51
C THR A 184 -19.71 16.72 14.01
N ILE A 185 -20.53 17.37 14.84
CA ILE A 185 -21.11 18.68 14.52
C ILE A 185 -20.34 19.74 15.30
N ASN A 186 -19.74 20.71 14.59
CA ASN A 186 -19.22 21.91 15.22
C ASN A 186 -20.40 22.81 15.61
N LEU A 187 -20.55 23.09 16.91
CA LEU A 187 -21.66 23.89 17.43
C LEU A 187 -21.39 25.41 17.38
N ASP A 188 -20.24 25.87 16.88
CA ASP A 188 -19.87 27.30 16.77
C ASP A 188 -20.16 28.09 18.07
N GLY A 189 -19.88 27.48 19.21
CA GLY A 189 -20.08 28.08 20.53
C GLY A 189 -21.55 28.17 21.00
N ARG A 190 -22.48 27.54 20.29
CA ARG A 190 -23.89 27.42 20.71
C ARG A 190 -24.04 26.26 21.69
N THR A 191 -24.72 26.50 22.79
CA THR A 191 -25.10 25.44 23.74
C THR A 191 -26.28 24.64 23.19
N SER A 192 -26.21 23.31 23.28
CA SER A 192 -27.34 22.41 23.13
C SER A 192 -28.29 22.51 24.32
#